data_AF-A0A2N0AL21-F1
#
_entry.id   AF-A0A2N0AL21-F1
#
_cell.length_a   1.000
_cell.length_b   1.000
_cell.length_c   1.000
_cell.angle_alpha   90.00
_cell.angle_beta   90.00
_cell.angle_gamma   90.00
#
_symmetry.space_group_name_H-M   'P 1'
#
loop_
_entity.id
_entity.type
_entity.pdbx_description
1 polymer ?
#
loop_
_entity_poly.entity_id
_entity_poly.type
_entity_poly.pdbx_seq_one_letter_code
_entity_poly.pdbx_strand_id
1 'polypeptide(L)'
;MRPFVVLIFALSLGFCKTEPQKNPTRDPYSLETLIFLEEVLLDVWDSTESKEETMSRLRYVCRTRDTDDGYLCYTWGLLEYHRGNYAESYTAFRKALEKNPNDSLYKNMLRISAEKSGNLPDLKAHSYDGEVFAVFTETQKLCKENKQPKPESFLFLAERGVLTKESLRKGVLADCFQSLSASDKSIVQKEIFHSSPSYKERLYADQMKSDPFSRIWDTASYHRGESGKEAVGASAGVVSVSSAVGTEAGVPLLGTTFKPGTSITEAWKKVKLASASGNETQGREGLRSFLLEIQSAKHKGKLEAQLALALERAAKLLLEQDPQYSKLRFLAKEL
;
A
#
# COMPACT_ATOMS: atom_id res chain seq x y z
N MET A 1 21.03 -54.45 -36.26
CA MET A 1 20.09 -53.32 -36.19
C MET A 1 19.01 -53.64 -35.17
N ARG A 2 19.13 -53.10 -33.95
CA ARG A 2 18.08 -53.18 -32.92
C ARG A 2 18.00 -51.82 -32.20
N PRO A 3 16.80 -51.23 -32.08
CA PRO A 3 16.59 -49.88 -31.57
C PRO A 3 16.48 -49.94 -30.04
N PHE A 4 17.47 -49.42 -29.32
CA PHE A 4 17.38 -49.29 -27.86
C PHE A 4 17.96 -47.98 -27.30
N VAL A 5 18.35 -47.04 -28.18
CA VAL A 5 19.04 -45.81 -27.76
C VAL A 5 18.12 -44.57 -27.73
N VAL A 6 16.88 -44.66 -28.24
CA VAL A 6 16.00 -43.49 -28.35
C VAL A 6 15.10 -43.27 -27.11
N LEU A 7 15.09 -44.19 -26.15
CA LEU A 7 14.12 -44.18 -25.03
C LEU A 7 14.69 -43.66 -23.69
N ILE A 8 15.84 -42.98 -23.71
CA ILE A 8 16.40 -42.34 -22.49
C ILE A 8 16.40 -40.81 -22.60
N PHE A 9 16.23 -40.23 -23.81
CA PHE A 9 16.18 -38.77 -23.97
C PHE A 9 14.77 -38.16 -23.89
N ALA A 10 13.71 -38.98 -23.79
CA ALA A 10 12.33 -38.51 -23.70
C ALA A 10 11.80 -38.40 -22.25
N LEU A 11 12.59 -38.77 -21.24
CA LEU A 11 12.18 -38.71 -19.81
C LEU A 11 12.82 -37.55 -19.04
N SER A 12 13.56 -36.65 -19.69
CA SER A 12 14.20 -35.48 -19.05
C SER A 12 13.47 -34.14 -19.28
N LEU A 13 12.33 -34.14 -19.98
CA LEU A 13 11.53 -32.93 -20.27
C LEU A 13 10.21 -32.85 -19.47
N GLY A 14 10.07 -33.66 -18.43
CA GLY A 14 8.84 -33.77 -17.63
C GLY A 14 8.92 -33.15 -16.23
N PHE A 15 9.95 -32.38 -15.89
CA PHE A 15 9.89 -31.52 -14.70
C PHE A 15 9.09 -30.27 -15.04
N CYS A 16 7.77 -30.45 -15.18
CA CYS A 16 6.86 -29.36 -14.85
C CYS A 16 7.23 -28.91 -13.44
N LYS A 17 7.86 -27.74 -13.32
CA LYS A 17 7.70 -26.92 -12.13
C LYS A 17 6.20 -26.63 -12.06
N THR A 18 5.45 -27.52 -11.42
CA THR A 18 4.14 -27.15 -10.89
C THR A 18 4.45 -26.09 -9.86
N GLU A 19 4.39 -24.82 -10.27
CA GLU A 19 4.19 -23.75 -9.31
C GLU A 19 3.04 -24.18 -8.40
N PRO A 20 3.20 -24.12 -7.07
CA PRO A 20 2.14 -24.47 -6.17
C PRO A 20 0.91 -23.68 -6.59
N GLN A 21 -0.20 -24.39 -6.87
CA GLN A 21 -1.45 -23.75 -7.30
C GLN A 21 -1.79 -22.66 -6.28
N LYS A 22 -1.65 -21.41 -6.71
CA LYS A 22 -2.01 -20.23 -5.93
C LYS A 22 -3.46 -20.40 -5.53
N ASN A 23 -3.72 -20.50 -4.22
CA ASN A 23 -5.08 -20.40 -3.75
C ASN A 23 -5.39 -18.91 -3.62
N PRO A 24 -6.16 -18.29 -4.52
CA PRO A 24 -6.36 -16.84 -4.56
C PRO A 24 -7.04 -16.30 -3.30
N THR A 25 -7.65 -17.16 -2.48
CA THR A 25 -8.23 -16.76 -1.17
C THR A 25 -7.26 -16.82 0.00
N ARG A 26 -6.13 -17.52 -0.14
CA ARG A 26 -5.13 -17.72 0.91
C ARG A 26 -3.80 -17.02 0.61
N ASP A 27 -3.40 -17.04 -0.66
CA ASP A 27 -2.10 -16.58 -1.13
C ASP A 27 -2.32 -15.47 -2.19
N PRO A 28 -2.53 -14.21 -1.76
CA PRO A 28 -2.88 -13.12 -2.68
C PRO A 28 -1.75 -12.81 -3.68
N TYR A 29 -0.50 -13.14 -3.35
CA TYR A 29 0.69 -12.89 -4.15
C TYR A 29 1.51 -14.16 -4.35
N SER A 30 2.25 -14.23 -5.45
CA SER A 30 3.27 -15.26 -5.65
C SER A 30 4.40 -15.09 -4.62
N LEU A 31 4.98 -16.22 -4.24
CA LEU A 31 6.14 -16.24 -3.35
C LEU A 31 7.32 -15.42 -3.93
N GLU A 32 7.52 -15.46 -5.25
CA GLU A 32 8.55 -14.66 -5.92
C GLU A 32 8.33 -13.15 -5.70
N THR A 33 7.08 -12.69 -5.79
CA THR A 33 6.73 -11.29 -5.54
C THR A 33 7.00 -10.88 -4.09
N LEU A 34 6.67 -11.75 -3.13
CA LEU A 34 6.88 -11.48 -1.71
C LEU A 34 8.36 -11.45 -1.32
N ILE A 35 9.15 -12.41 -1.80
CA ILE A 35 10.61 -12.45 -1.58
C ILE A 35 11.26 -11.20 -2.19
N PHE A 36 10.88 -10.84 -3.42
CA PHE A 36 11.41 -9.64 -4.06
C PHE A 36 11.05 -8.36 -3.28
N LEU A 37 9.81 -8.26 -2.81
CA LEU A 37 9.37 -7.11 -2.03
C LEU A 37 10.10 -7.02 -0.69
N GLU A 38 10.31 -8.14 0.00
CA GLU A 38 11.12 -8.22 1.22
C GLU A 38 12.52 -7.65 0.97
N GLU A 39 13.22 -8.14 -0.05
CA GLU A 39 14.56 -7.65 -0.42
C GLU A 39 14.56 -6.15 -0.66
N VAL A 40 13.64 -5.67 -1.51
CA VAL A 40 13.50 -4.24 -1.82
C VAL A 40 13.26 -3.41 -0.57
N LEU A 41 12.34 -3.83 0.31
CA LEU A 41 12.02 -3.07 1.51
C LEU A 41 13.18 -3.06 2.49
N LEU A 42 13.91 -4.17 2.65
CA LEU A 42 15.09 -4.24 3.51
C LEU A 42 16.26 -3.40 2.98
N ASP A 43 16.49 -3.39 1.66
CA ASP A 43 17.56 -2.60 1.04
C ASP A 43 17.31 -1.09 1.19
N VAL A 44 16.03 -0.67 1.21
CA VAL A 44 15.63 0.72 1.51
C VAL A 44 16.02 1.13 2.94
N TRP A 45 16.14 0.18 3.88
CA TRP A 45 16.52 0.47 5.27
C TRP A 45 18.04 0.43 5.51
N ASP A 46 18.84 -0.04 4.56
CA ASP A 46 20.28 -0.30 4.79
C ASP A 46 21.16 0.95 4.59
N SER A 47 20.99 1.67 3.46
CA SER A 47 21.75 2.90 3.18
C SER A 47 21.03 3.84 2.20
N THR A 48 21.54 5.05 1.99
CA THR A 48 21.00 5.98 0.97
C THR A 48 21.43 5.62 -0.45
N GLU A 49 22.60 5.03 -0.62
CA GLU A 49 23.11 4.59 -1.93
C GLU A 49 22.36 3.34 -2.41
N SER A 50 22.10 2.39 -1.50
CA SER A 50 21.26 1.22 -1.79
C SER A 50 19.85 1.62 -2.21
N LYS A 51 19.28 2.71 -1.66
CA LYS A 51 17.93 3.17 -2.05
C LYS A 51 17.79 3.43 -3.55
N GLU A 52 18.72 4.10 -4.21
CA GLU A 52 18.56 4.41 -5.64
C GLU A 52 18.70 3.18 -6.54
N GLU A 53 19.62 2.29 -6.20
CA GLU A 53 19.78 1.01 -6.88
C GLU A 53 18.52 0.15 -6.72
N THR A 54 18.02 0.04 -5.49
CA THR A 54 16.78 -0.68 -5.16
C THR A 54 15.58 -0.09 -5.90
N MET A 55 15.46 1.23 -5.97
CA MET A 55 14.39 1.90 -6.72
C MET A 55 14.50 1.63 -8.23
N SER A 56 15.72 1.59 -8.77
CA SER A 56 15.97 1.25 -10.17
C SER A 56 15.61 -0.21 -10.46
N ARG A 57 15.94 -1.12 -9.55
CA ARG A 57 15.60 -2.54 -9.63
C ARG A 57 14.09 -2.76 -9.55
N LEU A 58 13.41 -2.12 -8.60
CA LEU A 58 11.96 -2.17 -8.45
C LEU A 58 11.24 -1.63 -9.70
N ARG A 59 11.71 -0.50 -10.23
CA ARG A 59 11.21 0.08 -11.49
C ARG A 59 11.41 -0.87 -12.67
N TYR A 60 12.59 -1.47 -12.80
CA TYR A 60 12.87 -2.43 -13.85
C TYR A 60 11.91 -3.62 -13.76
N VAL A 61 11.79 -4.24 -12.60
CA VAL A 61 10.91 -5.41 -12.39
C VAL A 61 9.45 -5.07 -12.67
N CYS A 62 8.93 -3.96 -12.14
CA CYS A 62 7.58 -3.49 -12.49
C CYS A 62 7.39 -3.33 -14.01
N ARG A 63 8.41 -2.84 -14.73
CA ARG A 63 8.27 -2.54 -16.16
C ARG A 63 8.45 -3.75 -17.07
N THR A 64 9.23 -4.74 -16.68
CA THR A 64 9.66 -5.85 -17.56
C THR A 64 9.10 -7.20 -17.17
N ARG A 65 8.67 -7.39 -15.93
CA ARG A 65 8.11 -8.66 -15.46
C ARG A 65 6.60 -8.57 -15.35
N ASP A 66 5.93 -9.64 -15.78
CA ASP A 66 4.51 -9.84 -15.53
C ASP A 66 4.37 -10.37 -14.09
N THR A 67 3.84 -9.55 -13.18
CA THR A 67 3.60 -9.94 -11.79
C THR A 67 2.11 -9.92 -11.49
N ASP A 68 1.70 -10.74 -10.53
CA ASP A 68 0.34 -11.20 -10.27
C ASP A 68 -0.79 -10.19 -10.52
N ASP A 69 -0.64 -8.95 -10.06
CA ASP A 69 -1.71 -7.96 -10.03
C ASP A 69 -1.22 -6.50 -10.10
N GLY A 70 0.04 -6.27 -10.48
CA GLY A 70 0.63 -4.93 -10.51
C GLY A 70 1.06 -4.39 -9.14
N TYR A 71 1.07 -5.20 -8.08
CA TYR A 71 1.46 -4.77 -6.73
C TYR A 71 2.87 -4.17 -6.64
N LEU A 72 3.86 -4.72 -7.36
CA LEU A 72 5.21 -4.13 -7.37
C LEU A 72 5.23 -2.74 -8.03
N CYS A 73 4.40 -2.53 -9.06
CA CYS A 73 4.23 -1.22 -9.66
C CYS A 73 3.53 -0.25 -8.72
N TYR A 74 2.57 -0.72 -7.94
CA TYR A 74 1.95 0.07 -6.88
C TYR A 74 2.96 0.48 -5.80
N THR A 75 3.78 -0.44 -5.30
CA THR A 75 4.83 -0.15 -4.31
C THR A 75 5.84 0.85 -4.86
N TRP A 76 6.27 0.68 -6.11
CA TRP A 76 7.13 1.65 -6.80
C TRP A 76 6.48 3.04 -6.85
N GLY A 77 5.20 3.09 -7.25
CA GLY A 77 4.45 4.33 -7.36
C GLY A 77 4.32 5.07 -6.04
N LEU A 78 4.09 4.36 -4.94
CA LEU A 78 4.07 4.95 -3.60
C LEU A 78 5.42 5.54 -3.21
N LEU A 79 6.50 4.77 -3.39
CA LEU A 79 7.84 5.23 -3.06
C LEU A 79 8.20 6.51 -3.82
N GLU A 80 7.93 6.56 -5.13
CA GLU A 80 8.15 7.78 -5.93
C GLU A 80 7.22 8.93 -5.51
N TYR A 81 5.96 8.65 -5.15
CA TYR A 81 5.02 9.66 -4.66
C TYR A 81 5.57 10.37 -3.42
N HIS A 82 6.08 9.60 -2.46
CA HIS A 82 6.62 10.15 -1.21
C HIS A 82 7.95 10.87 -1.37
N ARG A 83 8.74 10.48 -2.39
CA ARG A 83 9.93 11.22 -2.81
C ARG A 83 9.60 12.54 -3.54
N GLY A 84 8.32 12.81 -3.82
CA GLY A 84 7.88 13.96 -4.60
C GLY A 84 8.01 13.78 -6.11
N ASN A 85 8.40 12.59 -6.57
CA ASN A 85 8.54 12.23 -7.98
C ASN A 85 7.19 11.82 -8.57
N TYR A 86 6.23 12.75 -8.57
CA TYR A 86 4.83 12.46 -8.92
C TYR A 86 4.65 11.97 -10.38
N ALA A 87 5.54 12.34 -11.30
CA ALA A 87 5.49 11.87 -12.69
C ALA A 87 5.85 10.37 -12.83
N GLU A 88 6.90 9.92 -12.14
CA GLU A 88 7.24 8.49 -12.09
C GLU A 88 6.16 7.71 -11.33
N SER A 89 5.64 8.30 -10.25
CA SER A 89 4.52 7.74 -9.48
C SER A 89 3.27 7.52 -10.34
N TYR A 90 2.88 8.51 -11.14
CA TYR A 90 1.79 8.39 -12.12
C TYR A 90 2.03 7.24 -13.10
N THR A 91 3.24 7.14 -13.65
CA THR A 91 3.62 6.08 -14.58
C THR A 91 3.51 4.69 -13.93
N ALA A 92 3.93 4.58 -12.67
CA ALA A 92 3.87 3.35 -11.90
C ALA A 92 2.43 2.90 -11.62
N PHE A 93 1.56 3.80 -11.14
CA PHE A 93 0.16 3.48 -10.89
C PHE A 93 -0.61 3.19 -12.17
N ARG A 94 -0.26 3.80 -13.30
CA ARG A 94 -0.85 3.46 -14.59
C ARG A 94 -0.54 2.01 -14.95
N LYS A 95 0.71 1.58 -14.80
CA LYS A 95 1.10 0.17 -14.99
C LYS A 95 0.42 -0.77 -13.99
N ALA A 96 0.26 -0.38 -12.73
CA ALA A 96 -0.47 -1.18 -11.75
C ALA A 96 -1.93 -1.39 -12.20
N LEU A 97 -2.58 -0.35 -12.70
CA LEU A 97 -3.95 -0.40 -13.20
C LEU A 97 -4.08 -1.19 -14.52
N GLU A 98 -3.08 -1.17 -15.40
CA GLU A 98 -3.04 -2.06 -16.58
C GLU A 98 -3.12 -3.54 -16.19
N LYS A 99 -2.56 -3.91 -15.03
CA LYS A 99 -2.58 -5.28 -14.50
C LYS A 99 -3.85 -5.62 -13.75
N ASN A 100 -4.37 -4.68 -12.95
CA ASN A 100 -5.64 -4.84 -12.26
C ASN A 100 -6.56 -3.63 -12.52
N PRO A 101 -7.31 -3.62 -13.65
CA PRO A 101 -8.09 -2.46 -14.08
C PRO A 101 -9.24 -2.06 -13.15
N ASN A 102 -9.65 -2.93 -12.24
CA ASN A 102 -10.76 -2.69 -11.32
C ASN A 102 -10.30 -2.33 -9.90
N ASP A 103 -8.99 -2.23 -9.68
CA ASP A 103 -8.45 -1.91 -8.37
C ASP A 103 -8.73 -0.45 -7.99
N SER A 104 -9.57 -0.27 -6.97
CA SER A 104 -9.98 1.06 -6.51
C SER A 104 -8.83 1.87 -5.89
N LEU A 105 -7.85 1.19 -5.28
CA LEU A 105 -6.68 1.81 -4.68
C LEU A 105 -5.76 2.35 -5.77
N TYR A 106 -5.52 1.57 -6.83
CA TYR A 106 -4.70 2.00 -7.97
C TYR A 106 -5.34 3.17 -8.72
N LYS A 107 -6.67 3.12 -8.93
CA LYS A 107 -7.43 4.23 -9.53
C LYS A 107 -7.27 5.52 -8.73
N ASN A 108 -7.42 5.46 -7.40
CA ASN A 108 -7.29 6.65 -6.56
C ASN A 108 -5.85 7.19 -6.56
N MET A 109 -4.85 6.31 -6.45
CA MET A 109 -3.44 6.73 -6.45
C MET A 109 -2.98 7.28 -7.80
N LEU A 110 -3.45 6.72 -8.91
CA LEU A 110 -3.24 7.24 -10.26
C LEU A 110 -3.79 8.67 -10.37
N ARG A 111 -5.04 8.88 -9.93
CA ARG A 111 -5.71 10.20 -9.92
C ARG A 111 -4.95 11.23 -9.09
N ILE A 112 -4.57 10.89 -7.86
CA ILE A 112 -3.82 11.78 -6.96
C ILE A 112 -2.45 12.13 -7.57
N SER A 113 -1.77 11.15 -8.15
CA SER A 113 -0.46 11.37 -8.77
C SER A 113 -0.57 12.23 -10.02
N ALA A 114 -1.61 12.03 -10.84
CA ALA A 114 -1.90 12.86 -12.01
C ALA A 114 -2.17 14.33 -11.63
N GLU A 115 -2.91 14.56 -10.54
CA GLU A 115 -3.15 15.90 -10.00
C GLU A 115 -1.84 16.59 -9.61
N LYS A 116 -0.99 15.88 -8.88
CA LYS A 116 0.28 16.40 -8.35
C LYS A 116 1.34 16.59 -9.42
N SER A 117 1.36 15.76 -10.45
CA SER A 117 2.33 15.83 -11.55
C SER A 117 1.88 16.70 -12.73
N GLY A 118 0.62 17.14 -12.75
CA GLY A 118 0.03 17.85 -13.89
C GLY A 118 -0.37 16.94 -15.06
N ASN A 119 -0.40 15.62 -14.87
CA ASN A 119 -0.77 14.63 -15.89
C ASN A 119 -2.29 14.39 -16.01
N LEU A 120 -3.14 15.29 -15.51
CA LEU A 120 -4.59 15.19 -15.71
C LEU A 120 -5.01 15.14 -17.19
N PRO A 121 -4.38 15.89 -18.13
CA PRO A 121 -4.70 15.76 -19.55
C PRO A 121 -4.40 14.38 -20.14
N ASP A 122 -3.26 13.78 -19.74
CA ASP A 122 -2.91 12.41 -20.15
C ASP A 122 -3.93 11.40 -19.60
N LEU A 123 -4.24 11.51 -18.30
CA LEU A 123 -5.24 10.66 -17.65
C LEU A 123 -6.60 10.75 -18.36
N LYS A 124 -7.02 11.98 -18.71
CA LYS A 124 -8.28 12.26 -19.41
C LYS A 124 -8.34 11.59 -20.79
N ALA A 125 -7.24 11.61 -21.53
CA ALA A 125 -7.18 11.05 -22.89
C ALA A 125 -7.08 9.52 -22.91
N HIS A 126 -6.66 8.90 -21.80
CA HIS A 126 -6.25 7.51 -21.79
C HIS A 126 -7.41 6.51 -21.64
N SER A 127 -8.48 6.86 -20.93
CA SER A 127 -9.61 5.96 -20.69
C SER A 127 -10.89 6.70 -20.29
N TYR A 128 -12.03 6.04 -20.42
CA TYR A 128 -13.31 6.55 -19.93
C TYR A 128 -13.26 6.89 -18.43
N ASP A 129 -12.73 5.96 -17.62
CA ASP A 129 -12.54 6.17 -16.17
C ASP A 129 -11.55 7.31 -15.90
N GLY A 130 -10.51 7.43 -16.73
CA GLY A 130 -9.53 8.51 -16.67
C GLY A 130 -10.15 9.88 -16.94
N GLU A 131 -11.06 9.99 -17.91
CA GLU A 131 -11.84 11.20 -18.16
C GLU A 131 -12.67 11.59 -16.94
N VAL A 132 -13.36 10.61 -16.34
CA VAL A 132 -14.12 10.80 -15.10
C VAL A 132 -13.24 11.29 -13.96
N PHE A 133 -12.08 10.66 -13.74
CA PHE A 133 -11.17 11.05 -12.67
C PHE A 133 -10.56 12.42 -12.87
N ALA A 134 -10.23 12.79 -14.12
CA ALA A 134 -9.72 14.10 -14.44
C ALA A 134 -10.78 15.19 -14.18
N VAL A 135 -12.00 15.03 -14.73
CA VAL A 135 -13.09 16.00 -14.53
C VAL A 135 -13.47 16.13 -13.06
N PHE A 136 -13.56 15.02 -12.32
CA PHE A 136 -13.82 15.06 -10.88
C PHE A 136 -12.74 15.85 -10.13
N THR A 137 -11.47 15.61 -10.43
CA THR A 137 -10.33 16.25 -9.75
C THR A 137 -10.25 17.74 -10.08
N GLU A 138 -10.42 18.12 -11.34
CA GLU A 138 -10.47 19.53 -11.76
C GLU A 138 -11.63 20.27 -11.08
N THR A 139 -12.81 19.65 -11.02
CA THR A 139 -13.98 20.22 -10.34
C THR A 139 -13.70 20.39 -8.85
N GLN A 140 -13.15 19.38 -8.19
CA GLN A 140 -12.77 19.45 -6.78
C GLN A 140 -11.75 20.56 -6.52
N LYS A 141 -10.77 20.75 -7.41
CA LYS A 141 -9.77 21.81 -7.29
C LYS A 141 -10.40 23.20 -7.40
N LEU A 142 -11.28 23.42 -8.38
CA LEU A 142 -12.03 24.68 -8.51
C LEU A 142 -12.84 24.99 -7.25
N CYS A 143 -13.51 23.97 -6.71
CA CYS A 143 -14.29 24.08 -5.49
C CYS A 143 -13.44 24.45 -4.26
N LYS A 144 -12.27 23.83 -4.09
CA LYS A 144 -11.32 24.15 -2.99
C LYS A 144 -10.74 25.55 -3.11
N GLU A 145 -10.56 26.04 -4.33
CA GLU A 145 -10.01 27.37 -4.61
C GLU A 145 -11.09 28.49 -4.59
N ASN A 146 -12.34 28.18 -4.18
CA ASN A 146 -13.49 29.09 -4.23
C ASN A 146 -13.70 29.75 -5.61
N LYS A 147 -13.29 29.06 -6.69
CA LYS A 147 -13.55 29.49 -8.06
C LYS A 147 -14.95 29.09 -8.47
N GLN A 148 -15.51 29.81 -9.44
CA GLN A 148 -16.86 29.54 -9.93
C GLN A 148 -16.91 28.12 -10.55
N PRO A 149 -17.77 27.23 -10.04
CA PRO A 149 -17.91 25.89 -10.59
C PRO A 149 -18.50 25.92 -11.99
N LYS A 150 -18.04 24.99 -12.83
CA LYS A 150 -18.58 24.77 -14.18
C LYS A 150 -19.78 23.83 -14.10
N PRO A 151 -21.00 24.27 -14.43
CA PRO A 151 -22.19 23.40 -14.42
C PRO A 151 -22.00 22.13 -15.26
N GLU A 152 -21.28 22.25 -16.37
CA GLU A 152 -21.02 21.16 -17.31
C GLU A 152 -20.24 20.02 -16.65
N SER A 153 -19.31 20.33 -15.74
CA SER A 153 -18.56 19.31 -15.01
C SER A 153 -19.46 18.53 -14.06
N PHE A 154 -20.39 19.20 -13.37
CA PHE A 154 -21.34 18.53 -12.49
C PHE A 154 -22.31 17.65 -13.27
N LEU A 155 -22.79 18.15 -14.42
CA LEU A 155 -23.66 17.38 -15.31
C LEU A 155 -22.96 16.13 -15.84
N PHE A 156 -21.75 16.28 -16.36
CA PHE A 156 -20.91 15.17 -16.84
C PHE A 156 -20.73 14.08 -15.78
N LEU A 157 -20.47 14.48 -14.52
CA LEU A 157 -20.29 13.54 -13.41
C LEU A 157 -21.62 12.91 -12.97
N ALA A 158 -22.75 13.61 -13.07
CA ALA A 158 -24.07 13.09 -12.76
C ALA A 158 -24.53 12.04 -13.80
N GLU A 159 -24.38 12.33 -15.09
CA GLU A 159 -24.72 11.40 -16.19
C GLU A 159 -24.01 10.04 -16.05
N ARG A 160 -22.79 10.06 -15.51
CA ARG A 160 -21.95 8.86 -15.32
C ARG A 160 -22.13 8.20 -13.96
N GLY A 161 -23.14 8.63 -13.18
CA GLY A 161 -23.44 8.09 -11.86
C GLY A 161 -22.39 8.38 -10.80
N VAL A 162 -21.45 9.29 -11.06
CA VAL A 162 -20.39 9.67 -10.12
C VAL A 162 -20.97 10.48 -8.97
N LEU A 163 -21.93 11.36 -9.26
CA LEU A 163 -22.64 12.13 -8.24
C LEU A 163 -23.92 11.43 -7.80
N THR A 164 -24.18 11.47 -6.50
CA THR A 164 -25.42 11.01 -5.87
C THR A 164 -26.04 12.15 -5.08
N LYS A 165 -27.31 11.99 -4.67
CA LYS A 165 -27.97 12.95 -3.78
C LYS A 165 -27.20 13.17 -2.48
N GLU A 166 -26.65 12.09 -1.91
CA GLU A 166 -25.88 12.21 -0.66
C GLU A 166 -24.53 12.88 -0.91
N SER A 167 -23.85 12.61 -2.03
CA SER A 167 -22.58 13.28 -2.35
C SER A 167 -22.75 14.78 -2.61
N LEU A 168 -23.91 15.22 -3.13
CA LEU A 168 -24.22 16.65 -3.26
C LEU A 168 -24.65 17.32 -1.95
N ARG A 169 -25.05 16.55 -0.94
CA ARG A 169 -25.46 17.07 0.36
C ARG A 169 -24.31 17.12 1.37
N LYS A 170 -23.42 16.12 1.35
CA LYS A 170 -22.34 15.96 2.34
C LYS A 170 -20.96 15.66 1.75
N GLY A 171 -20.86 15.53 0.43
CA GLY A 171 -19.60 15.20 -0.23
C GLY A 171 -18.69 16.42 -0.41
N VAL A 172 -17.49 16.16 -0.91
CA VAL A 172 -16.43 17.18 -1.14
C VAL A 172 -16.80 18.27 -2.16
N LEU A 173 -17.86 18.06 -2.94
CA LEU A 173 -18.37 19.03 -3.92
C LEU A 173 -19.66 19.70 -3.46
N ALA A 174 -20.17 19.42 -2.24
CA ALA A 174 -21.48 19.86 -1.78
C ALA A 174 -21.59 21.40 -1.74
N ASP A 175 -20.68 22.06 -1.03
CA ASP A 175 -20.72 23.53 -0.86
C ASP A 175 -20.60 24.25 -2.21
N CYS A 176 -19.74 23.72 -3.07
CA CYS A 176 -19.52 24.21 -4.43
C CYS A 176 -20.75 23.97 -5.32
N PHE A 177 -21.40 22.82 -5.21
CA PHE A 177 -22.68 22.60 -5.86
C PHE A 177 -23.73 23.61 -5.38
N GLN A 178 -23.72 23.99 -4.10
CA GLN A 178 -24.63 25.00 -3.56
C GLN A 178 -24.39 26.42 -4.11
N SER A 179 -23.22 26.72 -4.69
CA SER A 179 -22.99 28.02 -5.33
C SER A 179 -23.46 28.08 -6.79
N LEU A 180 -23.89 26.96 -7.39
CA LEU A 180 -24.49 26.94 -8.72
C LEU A 180 -25.84 27.68 -8.76
N SER A 181 -26.24 28.11 -9.96
CA SER A 181 -27.55 28.72 -10.17
C SER A 181 -28.68 27.72 -9.91
N ALA A 182 -29.88 28.21 -9.58
CA ALA A 182 -31.04 27.34 -9.34
C ALA A 182 -31.41 26.49 -10.57
N SER A 183 -31.22 27.03 -11.79
CA SER A 183 -31.43 26.29 -13.04
C SER A 183 -30.43 25.15 -13.20
N ASP A 184 -29.14 25.42 -12.98
CA ASP A 184 -28.08 24.41 -13.13
C ASP A 184 -28.24 23.28 -12.12
N LYS A 185 -28.56 23.62 -10.87
CA LYS A 185 -28.85 22.64 -9.83
C LYS A 185 -30.00 21.71 -10.23
N SER A 186 -31.07 22.26 -10.80
CA SER A 186 -32.24 21.48 -11.23
C SER A 186 -31.87 20.51 -12.35
N ILE A 187 -31.05 20.93 -13.32
CA ILE A 187 -30.58 20.08 -14.42
C ILE A 187 -29.74 18.91 -13.87
N VAL A 188 -28.71 19.21 -13.06
CA VAL A 188 -27.84 18.18 -12.48
C VAL A 188 -28.63 17.23 -11.59
N GLN A 189 -29.59 17.72 -10.80
CA GLN A 189 -30.42 16.88 -9.95
C GLN A 189 -31.27 15.90 -10.76
N LYS A 190 -31.85 16.31 -11.89
CA LYS A 190 -32.61 15.41 -12.77
C LYS A 190 -31.77 14.22 -13.24
N GLU A 191 -30.54 14.45 -13.67
CA GLU A 191 -29.64 13.36 -14.11
C GLU A 191 -29.24 12.41 -12.98
N ILE A 192 -29.11 12.92 -11.74
CA ILE A 192 -28.85 12.07 -10.57
C ILE A 192 -30.03 11.12 -10.27
N PHE A 193 -31.26 11.47 -10.66
CA PHE A 193 -32.40 10.56 -10.54
C PHE A 193 -32.44 9.48 -11.63
N HIS A 194 -31.90 9.76 -12.81
CA HIS A 194 -31.88 8.84 -13.95
C HIS A 194 -30.67 7.91 -13.97
N SER A 195 -29.56 8.31 -13.36
CA SER A 195 -28.41 7.42 -13.17
C SER A 195 -28.77 6.35 -12.13
N SER A 196 -29.11 5.14 -12.60
CA SER A 196 -29.14 3.98 -11.72
C SER A 196 -27.74 3.84 -11.14
N PRO A 197 -27.57 3.75 -9.81
CA PRO A 197 -26.24 3.53 -9.31
C PRO A 197 -25.86 2.12 -9.79
N SER A 198 -24.67 1.95 -10.37
CA SER A 198 -23.95 0.72 -10.08
C SER A 198 -23.52 0.77 -8.60
N TYR A 199 -24.54 0.75 -7.74
CA TYR A 199 -24.40 0.62 -6.31
C TYR A 199 -23.73 -0.71 -6.02
N LYS A 200 -23.92 -1.71 -6.89
CA LYS A 200 -23.19 -2.97 -6.85
C LYS A 200 -21.67 -2.75 -6.92
N GLU A 201 -21.15 -1.97 -7.88
CA GLU A 201 -19.70 -1.71 -7.97
C GLU A 201 -19.18 -0.80 -6.85
N ARG A 202 -19.96 0.19 -6.38
CA ARG A 202 -19.59 1.01 -5.21
C ARG A 202 -19.63 0.26 -3.88
N LEU A 203 -20.62 -0.60 -3.70
CA LEU A 203 -20.74 -1.50 -2.55
C LEU A 203 -19.63 -2.54 -2.58
N TYR A 204 -19.25 -3.04 -3.76
CA TYR A 204 -18.04 -3.86 -3.91
C TYR A 204 -16.77 -3.07 -3.57
N ALA A 205 -16.63 -1.82 -4.00
CA ALA A 205 -15.50 -0.97 -3.61
C ALA A 205 -15.44 -0.68 -2.09
N ASP A 206 -16.59 -0.52 -1.42
CA ASP A 206 -16.68 -0.41 0.04
C ASP A 206 -16.48 -1.77 0.77
N GLN A 207 -16.84 -2.89 0.13
CA GLN A 207 -16.58 -4.27 0.60
C GLN A 207 -15.12 -4.71 0.37
N MET A 208 -14.39 -4.11 -0.59
CA MET A 208 -12.95 -4.30 -0.84
C MET A 208 -12.04 -3.79 0.31
N LYS A 209 -12.63 -3.39 1.44
CA LYS A 209 -12.03 -3.57 2.79
C LYS A 209 -11.58 -5.02 3.09
N SER A 210 -11.81 -5.96 2.17
CA SER A 210 -11.43 -7.37 2.23
C SER A 210 -10.10 -7.74 1.55
N ASP A 211 -9.39 -6.83 0.89
CA ASP A 211 -7.99 -7.08 0.56
C ASP A 211 -7.16 -7.03 1.87
N PRO A 212 -6.39 -8.08 2.22
CA PRO A 212 -5.49 -8.04 3.37
C PRO A 212 -4.57 -6.80 3.36
N PHE A 213 -4.36 -6.19 2.19
CA PHE A 213 -3.52 -5.03 1.95
C PHE A 213 -4.24 -3.68 1.87
N SER A 214 -5.58 -3.65 1.71
CA SER A 214 -6.35 -2.39 1.80
C SER A 214 -6.30 -1.76 3.19
N ARG A 215 -6.09 -2.59 4.23
CA ARG A 215 -5.80 -2.13 5.61
C ARG A 215 -4.36 -1.63 5.84
N ILE A 216 -3.38 -1.88 4.96
CA ILE A 216 -2.03 -1.26 5.13
C ILE A 216 -2.17 0.23 4.86
N TRP A 217 -3.01 0.60 3.90
CA TRP A 217 -2.96 1.90 3.26
C TRP A 217 -4.29 2.64 3.36
N ASP A 218 -5.02 2.51 4.49
CA ASP A 218 -6.27 3.24 4.70
C ASP A 218 -6.03 4.76 4.59
N THR A 219 -6.24 5.26 3.37
CA THR A 219 -6.19 6.67 3.01
C THR A 219 -7.43 7.41 3.51
N ALA A 220 -8.36 6.77 4.24
CA ALA A 220 -9.39 7.50 4.98
C ALA A 220 -8.76 8.53 5.93
N SER A 221 -7.56 8.25 6.44
CA SER A 221 -6.72 9.19 7.22
C SER A 221 -6.19 10.37 6.40
N TYR A 222 -6.06 10.21 5.08
CA TYR A 222 -5.60 11.24 4.14
C TYR A 222 -6.76 12.09 3.60
N HIS A 223 -7.97 11.53 3.56
CA HIS A 223 -9.20 12.20 3.14
C HIS A 223 -9.91 12.94 4.28
N ARG A 224 -9.66 12.57 5.54
CA ARG A 224 -10.00 13.41 6.69
C ARG A 224 -8.84 14.36 6.94
N GLY A 225 -8.95 15.58 6.43
CA GLY A 225 -8.02 16.66 6.78
C GLY A 225 -7.79 16.70 8.28
N GLU A 226 -6.56 16.99 8.68
CA GLU A 226 -6.06 17.12 10.05
C GLU A 226 -7.15 17.52 11.06
N SER A 227 -7.72 16.54 11.76
CA SER A 227 -8.45 16.66 13.04
C SER A 227 -9.12 15.32 13.38
N GLY A 228 -8.31 14.38 13.87
CA GLY A 228 -8.78 13.13 14.48
C GLY A 228 -7.99 12.87 15.75
N LYS A 229 -8.20 13.70 16.77
CA LYS A 229 -7.77 13.39 18.13
C LYS A 229 -8.33 12.01 18.54
N GLU A 230 -7.49 11.27 19.24
CA GLU A 230 -7.86 10.16 20.13
C GLU A 230 -8.48 8.92 19.46
N ALA A 231 -7.63 7.97 19.07
CA ALA A 231 -7.96 6.57 19.30
C ALA A 231 -7.64 6.25 20.76
N VAL A 232 -8.62 6.51 21.61
CA VAL A 232 -8.69 6.02 23.00
C VAL A 232 -8.55 4.50 22.97
N GLY A 233 -7.41 4.05 23.45
CA GLY A 233 -7.12 2.69 23.90
C GLY A 233 -6.14 2.76 25.07
N ALA A 234 -6.30 3.79 25.92
CA ALA A 234 -5.65 3.86 27.21
C ALA A 234 -6.24 2.77 28.10
N SER A 235 -5.46 1.75 28.39
CA SER A 235 -5.64 0.98 29.61
C SER A 235 -5.38 1.92 30.78
N ALA A 236 -6.46 2.37 31.41
CA ALA A 236 -6.42 3.03 32.70
C ALA A 236 -5.86 2.06 33.74
N GLY A 237 -4.78 2.47 34.38
CA GLY A 237 -4.12 1.75 35.47
C GLY A 237 -3.05 2.63 36.09
N VAL A 238 -3.51 3.61 36.88
CA VAL A 238 -2.94 4.09 38.17
C VAL A 238 -1.43 3.83 38.34
N VAL A 239 -0.56 4.83 38.47
CA VAL A 239 -0.25 5.51 39.76
C VAL A 239 0.34 6.91 39.53
N SER A 240 -0.32 7.87 40.17
CA SER A 240 0.16 9.04 40.94
C SER A 240 1.56 9.63 40.72
N VAL A 241 1.54 10.95 40.53
CA VAL A 241 2.63 11.94 40.61
C VAL A 241 3.38 11.88 41.95
N SER A 242 4.71 12.00 41.91
CA SER A 242 5.49 12.75 42.91
C SER A 242 6.86 13.14 42.35
N SER A 243 7.06 14.44 42.17
CA SER A 243 8.34 15.10 42.00
C SER A 243 9.02 15.27 43.36
N ALA A 244 10.27 14.82 43.52
CA ALA A 244 11.18 15.34 44.53
C ALA A 244 12.65 15.09 44.15
N VAL A 245 13.43 16.14 44.38
CA VAL A 245 14.88 16.31 44.25
C VAL A 245 15.64 15.49 45.30
N GLY A 246 16.85 15.01 44.96
CA GLY A 246 17.92 14.85 45.95
C GLY A 246 18.72 13.54 45.95
N THR A 247 19.99 13.66 45.54
CA THR A 247 21.22 13.04 46.09
C THR A 247 21.49 11.53 46.04
N GLU A 248 22.58 11.23 45.32
CA GLU A 248 23.71 10.32 45.64
C GLU A 248 23.47 9.01 46.40
N ALA A 249 23.71 7.87 45.73
CA ALA A 249 24.67 6.85 46.16
C ALA A 249 24.78 5.74 45.10
N GLY A 250 26.01 5.42 44.72
CA GLY A 250 26.34 4.57 43.57
C GLY A 250 26.16 3.07 43.77
N VAL A 251 25.88 2.39 42.66
CA VAL A 251 26.06 0.95 42.42
C VAL A 251 26.43 0.81 40.92
N PRO A 252 27.39 -0.05 40.54
CA PRO A 252 28.23 0.18 39.37
C PRO A 252 27.51 -0.04 38.04
N LEU A 253 27.81 0.88 37.10
CA LEU A 253 27.53 0.74 35.68
C LEU A 253 28.22 -0.53 35.14
N LEU A 254 27.43 -1.58 34.91
CA LEU A 254 27.75 -2.51 33.84
C LEU A 254 27.49 -1.75 32.53
N GLY A 255 28.55 -1.17 31.98
CA GLY A 255 28.53 -0.51 30.70
C GLY A 255 28.26 -1.53 29.59
N THR A 256 26.99 -1.81 29.32
CA THR A 256 26.57 -2.15 27.95
C THR A 256 26.49 -0.84 27.21
N THR A 257 27.61 -0.47 26.58
CA THR A 257 27.63 0.44 25.45
C THR A 257 26.62 -0.08 24.42
N PHE A 258 25.42 0.51 24.40
CA PHE A 258 24.46 0.28 23.33
C PHE A 258 25.10 0.77 22.04
N LYS A 259 25.65 -0.17 21.25
CA LYS A 259 25.92 0.09 19.84
C LYS A 259 24.55 0.33 19.17
N PRO A 260 24.36 1.41 18.39
CA PRO A 260 23.22 1.49 17.49
C PRO A 260 23.47 0.44 16.41
N GLY A 261 22.82 -0.73 16.47
CA GLY A 261 23.52 -1.93 15.99
C GLY A 261 22.73 -3.13 15.50
N THR A 262 21.41 -3.07 15.35
CA THR A 262 20.75 -3.95 14.38
C THR A 262 19.82 -3.10 13.56
N SER A 263 20.20 -2.84 12.31
CA SER A 263 19.23 -2.37 11.32
C SER A 263 18.09 -3.37 11.24
N ILE A 264 16.90 -2.93 10.81
CA ILE A 264 15.74 -3.80 10.55
C ILE A 264 16.18 -5.03 9.73
N THR A 265 17.09 -4.81 8.79
CA THR A 265 17.76 -5.82 7.97
C THR A 265 18.52 -6.88 8.77
N GLU A 266 19.35 -6.50 9.74
CA GLU A 266 20.06 -7.46 10.59
C GLU A 266 19.12 -8.25 11.50
N ALA A 267 18.08 -7.59 12.03
CA ALA A 267 17.07 -8.28 12.85
C ALA A 267 16.32 -9.34 12.03
N TRP A 268 15.95 -9.02 10.78
CA TRP A 268 15.30 -9.97 9.89
C TRP A 268 16.23 -11.09 9.41
N LYS A 269 17.51 -10.79 9.11
CA LYS A 269 18.53 -11.82 8.79
C LYS A 269 18.65 -12.88 9.88
N LYS A 270 18.54 -12.49 11.17
CA LYS A 270 18.50 -13.45 12.29
C LYS A 270 17.31 -14.39 12.20
N VAL A 271 16.12 -13.89 11.83
CA VAL A 271 14.93 -14.73 11.60
C VAL A 271 15.17 -15.74 10.47
N LYS A 272 15.77 -15.30 9.35
CA LYS A 272 16.10 -16.19 8.22
C LYS A 272 17.07 -17.31 8.61
N LEU A 273 18.13 -16.97 9.35
CA LEU A 273 19.13 -17.94 9.83
C LEU A 273 18.53 -18.93 10.84
N ALA A 274 17.71 -18.43 11.76
CA ALA A 274 16.98 -19.27 12.71
C ALA A 274 16.02 -20.22 11.99
N SER A 275 15.38 -19.76 10.91
CA SER A 275 14.50 -20.58 10.10
C SER A 275 15.23 -21.73 9.42
N ALA A 276 16.38 -21.44 8.80
CA ALA A 276 17.21 -22.45 8.14
C ALA A 276 17.72 -23.52 9.12
N SER A 277 18.12 -23.11 10.32
CA SER A 277 18.58 -24.02 11.38
C SER A 277 17.44 -24.71 12.14
N GLY A 278 16.21 -24.18 12.08
CA GLY A 278 15.08 -24.63 12.90
C GLY A 278 15.17 -24.21 14.37
N ASN A 279 15.96 -23.19 14.69
CA ASN A 279 16.14 -22.71 16.05
C ASN A 279 15.02 -21.75 16.46
N GLU A 280 13.98 -22.28 17.10
CA GLU A 280 12.80 -21.50 17.51
C GLU A 280 13.13 -20.34 18.46
N THR A 281 14.06 -20.54 19.39
CA THR A 281 14.47 -19.52 20.37
C THR A 281 15.10 -18.33 19.67
N GLN A 282 16.04 -18.59 18.75
CA GLN A 282 16.65 -17.54 17.94
C GLN A 282 15.65 -16.89 16.98
N GLY A 283 14.70 -17.66 16.45
CA GLY A 283 13.64 -17.15 15.58
C GLY A 283 12.76 -16.13 16.31
N ARG A 284 12.32 -16.46 17.53
CA ARG A 284 11.52 -15.55 18.37
C ARG A 284 12.33 -14.32 18.81
N GLU A 285 13.60 -14.48 19.16
CA GLU A 285 14.46 -13.35 19.51
C GLU A 285 14.64 -12.39 18.31
N GLY A 286 14.96 -12.94 17.14
CA GLY A 286 15.07 -12.15 15.90
C GLY A 286 13.78 -11.43 15.56
N LEU A 287 12.63 -12.08 15.72
CA LEU A 287 11.32 -11.48 15.43
C LEU A 287 10.98 -10.34 16.40
N ARG A 288 11.31 -10.48 17.68
CA ARG A 288 11.16 -9.40 18.67
C ARG A 288 12.04 -8.21 18.33
N SER A 289 13.32 -8.44 17.99
CA SER A 289 14.21 -7.37 17.53
C SER A 289 13.67 -6.68 16.28
N PHE A 290 13.15 -7.46 15.32
CA PHE A 290 12.57 -6.93 14.09
C PHE A 290 11.35 -6.04 14.40
N LEU A 291 10.42 -6.50 15.23
CA LEU A 291 9.23 -5.73 15.62
C LEU A 291 9.59 -4.43 16.34
N LEU A 292 10.59 -4.44 17.23
CA LEU A 292 11.05 -3.24 17.92
C LEU A 292 11.56 -2.19 16.92
N GLU A 293 12.35 -2.61 15.93
CA GLU A 293 12.86 -1.71 14.90
C GLU A 293 11.74 -1.22 13.96
N ILE A 294 10.76 -2.06 13.62
CA ILE A 294 9.55 -1.66 12.89
C ILE A 294 8.78 -0.57 13.64
N GLN A 295 8.59 -0.72 14.96
CA GLN A 295 7.92 0.30 15.77
C GLN A 295 8.74 1.60 15.84
N SER A 296 10.06 1.50 15.99
CA SER A 296 10.94 2.66 15.93
C SER A 296 10.81 3.41 14.60
N ALA A 297 10.81 2.68 13.48
CA ALA A 297 10.63 3.25 12.15
C ALA A 297 9.27 3.93 11.98
N LYS A 298 8.19 3.38 12.55
CA LYS A 298 6.85 3.98 12.52
C LYS A 298 6.76 5.36 13.16
N HIS A 299 7.68 5.70 14.07
CA HIS A 299 7.73 7.01 14.70
C HIS A 299 8.60 8.05 13.97
N LYS A 300 9.37 7.66 12.96
CA LYS A 300 10.30 8.58 12.26
C LYS A 300 9.62 9.52 11.28
N GLY A 301 8.51 9.08 10.68
CA GLY A 301 7.79 9.85 9.67
C GLY A 301 6.71 9.03 8.98
N LYS A 302 5.92 9.71 8.14
CA LYS A 302 4.77 9.09 7.47
C LYS A 302 5.20 8.03 6.45
N LEU A 303 6.24 8.32 5.67
CA LEU A 303 6.82 7.38 4.71
C LEU A 303 7.44 6.18 5.43
N GLU A 304 8.23 6.45 6.47
CA GLU A 304 8.90 5.42 7.27
C GLU A 304 7.89 4.47 7.92
N ALA A 305 6.79 5.00 8.46
CA ALA A 305 5.72 4.19 9.05
C ALA A 305 5.04 3.28 8.03
N GLN A 306 4.83 3.80 6.83
CA GLN A 306 4.24 3.07 5.73
C GLN A 306 5.14 1.95 5.22
N LEU A 307 6.44 2.22 5.05
CA LEU A 307 7.41 1.21 4.66
C LEU A 307 7.62 0.14 5.74
N ALA A 308 7.62 0.54 7.01
CA ALA A 308 7.73 -0.38 8.13
C ALA A 308 6.51 -1.31 8.19
N LEU A 309 5.29 -0.77 7.98
CA LEU A 309 4.07 -1.57 7.95
C LEU A 309 4.03 -2.52 6.74
N ALA A 310 4.49 -2.07 5.56
CA ALA A 310 4.61 -2.92 4.38
C ALA A 310 5.56 -4.10 4.63
N LEU A 311 6.70 -3.83 5.25
CA LEU A 311 7.72 -4.83 5.56
C LEU A 311 7.25 -5.83 6.62
N GLU A 312 6.59 -5.36 7.68
CA GLU A 312 5.98 -6.21 8.73
C GLU A 312 4.98 -7.21 8.14
N ARG A 313 4.13 -6.77 7.20
CA ARG A 313 3.15 -7.67 6.56
C ARG A 313 3.77 -8.59 5.51
N ALA A 314 4.77 -8.13 4.75
CA ALA A 314 5.53 -8.99 3.85
C ALA A 314 6.22 -10.12 4.64
N ALA A 315 6.86 -9.77 5.77
CA ALA A 315 7.45 -10.72 6.71
C ALA A 315 6.43 -11.75 7.22
N LYS A 316 5.21 -11.30 7.56
CA LYS A 316 4.12 -12.18 7.99
C LYS A 316 3.71 -13.17 6.90
N LEU A 317 3.47 -12.69 5.68
CA LEU A 317 3.10 -13.57 4.57
C LEU A 317 4.21 -14.58 4.26
N LEU A 318 5.48 -14.16 4.33
CA LEU A 318 6.61 -15.06 4.15
C LEU A 318 6.62 -16.17 5.21
N LEU A 319 6.44 -15.83 6.50
CA LEU A 319 6.35 -16.84 7.57
C LEU A 319 5.18 -17.83 7.33
N GLU A 320 4.06 -17.35 6.78
CA GLU A 320 2.87 -18.17 6.53
C GLU A 320 3.02 -19.06 5.28
N GLN A 321 3.59 -18.53 4.21
CA GLN A 321 3.53 -19.11 2.87
C GLN A 321 4.83 -19.80 2.45
N ASP A 322 5.99 -19.24 2.78
CA ASP A 322 7.27 -19.73 2.30
C ASP A 322 7.68 -21.02 3.05
N PRO A 323 7.92 -22.14 2.34
CA PRO A 323 8.38 -23.39 2.94
C PRO A 323 9.67 -23.26 3.76
N GLN A 324 10.53 -22.30 3.45
CA GLN A 324 11.75 -22.01 4.22
C GLN A 324 11.44 -21.66 5.68
N TYR A 325 10.24 -21.13 5.96
CA TYR A 325 9.79 -20.77 7.30
C TYR A 325 8.82 -21.77 7.92
N SER A 326 8.66 -22.96 7.34
CA SER A 326 7.80 -24.03 7.88
C SER A 326 8.00 -24.31 9.36
N LYS A 327 9.25 -24.31 9.85
CA LYS A 327 9.60 -24.52 11.27
C LYS A 327 9.27 -23.34 12.18
N LEU A 328 9.17 -22.13 11.63
CA LEU A 328 8.87 -20.89 12.37
C LEU A 328 7.47 -20.33 12.07
N ARG A 329 6.68 -21.00 11.23
CA ARG A 329 5.35 -20.55 10.76
C ARG A 329 4.41 -20.16 11.90
N PHE A 330 4.49 -20.86 13.03
CA PHE A 330 3.67 -20.55 14.20
C PHE A 330 3.94 -19.17 14.82
N LEU A 331 5.10 -18.56 14.52
CA LEU A 331 5.46 -17.21 14.95
C LEU A 331 4.78 -16.12 14.12
N ALA A 332 4.16 -16.44 12.97
CA ALA A 332 3.44 -15.45 12.15
C ALA A 332 2.30 -14.74 12.92
N LYS A 333 1.76 -15.38 13.96
CA LYS A 333 0.75 -14.78 14.86
C LYS A 333 1.30 -13.67 15.77
N GLU A 334 2.62 -13.57 15.88
CA GLU A 334 3.32 -12.55 16.65
C GLU A 334 3.53 -11.26 15.82
N LEU A 335 3.20 -11.27 14.51
CA LEU A 335 3.25 -10.15 13.57
C LEU A 335 1.86 -9.55 13.23
#